data_AF-A0A7V9JDD4-F1
#
_entry.id   AF-A0A7V9JDD4-F1
#
_cell.length_a   1.000
_cell.length_b   1.000
_cell.length_c   1.000
_cell.angle_alpha   90.00
_cell.angle_beta   90.00
_cell.angle_gamma   90.00
#
_symmetry.space_group_name_H-M   'P 1'
#
loop_
_entity.id
_entity.type
_entity.pdbx_description
1 polymer ?
#
loop_
_entity_poly.entity_id
_entity_poly.type
_entity_poly.pdbx_seq_one_letter_code
_entity_poly.pdbx_strand_id
1 'polypeptide(L)'
;MNDHPLVGIWKLVSMERADAEGNMSAATVVTGLLMYTPNGWMSEAFEIQLPGSELAATHMFYSGTYVIDGSTVTHQPRIHTNPEMVGQDLPRQFETDGDRFTLIAGNPIGSARLVWERVLS
;
A
#
# COMPACT_ATOMS: atom_id res chain seq x y z
N MET A 1 11.48 -12.74 17.44
CA MET A 1 10.58 -11.79 16.75
C MET A 1 11.25 -11.50 15.43
N ASN A 2 10.58 -11.72 14.30
CA ASN A 2 11.22 -11.49 13.00
C ASN A 2 11.35 -9.98 12.80
N ASP A 3 12.58 -9.46 12.87
CA ASP A 3 12.95 -8.09 12.54
C ASP A 3 12.94 -7.90 11.00
N HIS A 4 11.80 -8.18 10.36
CA HIS A 4 11.68 -8.02 8.92
C HIS A 4 11.71 -6.52 8.58
N PRO A 5 12.40 -6.08 7.51
CA PRO A 5 12.54 -4.66 7.17
C PRO A 5 11.22 -3.93 6.90
N LEU A 6 10.12 -4.64 6.66
CA LEU A 6 8.77 -4.04 6.53
C LEU A 6 8.08 -3.79 7.89
N VAL A 7 8.48 -4.47 8.96
CA VAL A 7 7.87 -4.29 10.28
C VAL A 7 8.14 -2.87 10.80
N GLY A 8 7.08 -2.18 11.21
CA GLY A 8 7.13 -0.79 11.62
C GLY A 8 5.91 0.02 11.20
N ILE A 9 6.03 1.34 11.37
CA ILE A 9 5.03 2.34 10.97
C ILE A 9 5.63 3.18 9.85
N TRP A 10 4.83 3.43 8.83
CA TRP A 10 5.27 4.03 7.59
C TRP A 10 4.30 5.11 7.13
N LYS A 11 4.82 6.22 6.64
CA LYS A 11 4.05 7.29 6.01
C LYS A 11 4.14 7.18 4.49
N LEU A 12 3.03 7.37 3.80
CA LEU A 12 3.01 7.42 2.35
C LEU A 12 3.62 8.75 1.88
N VAL A 13 4.62 8.70 1.00
CA VAL A 13 5.30 9.90 0.49
C VAL A 13 5.15 10.10 -1.01
N SER A 14 4.82 9.05 -1.75
CA SER A 14 4.49 9.13 -3.17
C SER A 14 3.59 7.97 -3.58
N MET A 15 2.70 8.23 -4.53
CA MET A 15 1.91 7.19 -5.19
C MET A 15 1.75 7.50 -6.67
N GLU A 16 1.98 6.50 -7.50
CA GLU A 16 1.63 6.50 -8.91
C GLU A 16 0.60 5.40 -9.17
N ARG A 17 -0.35 5.67 -10.05
CA ARG A 17 -1.39 4.69 -10.44
C ARG A 17 -1.56 4.68 -11.95
N ALA A 18 -1.78 3.49 -12.49
CA ALA A 18 -2.16 3.32 -13.88
C ALA A 18 -3.63 3.71 -14.10
N ASP A 19 -3.93 4.35 -15.22
CA ASP A 19 -5.28 4.43 -15.79
C ASP A 19 -5.71 3.10 -16.45
N ALA A 20 -6.88 3.09 -17.09
CA ALA A 20 -7.40 1.89 -17.76
C ALA A 20 -6.53 1.48 -18.98
N GLU A 21 -5.82 2.42 -19.56
CA GLU A 21 -4.90 2.25 -20.68
C GLU A 21 -3.48 1.84 -20.24
N GLY A 22 -3.21 1.82 -18.93
CA GLY A 22 -1.92 1.45 -18.36
C GLY A 22 -0.93 2.61 -18.17
N ASN A 23 -1.33 3.85 -18.43
CA ASN A 23 -0.47 5.01 -18.25
C ASN A 23 -0.35 5.37 -16.77
N MET A 24 0.88 5.43 -16.26
CA MET A 24 1.15 5.80 -14.88
C MET A 24 1.04 7.32 -14.68
N SER A 25 0.29 7.74 -13.67
CA SER A 25 0.20 9.14 -13.23
C SER A 25 0.49 9.26 -11.74
N ALA A 26 1.33 10.22 -11.37
CA ALA A 26 1.65 10.55 -9.98
C ALA A 26 0.50 11.32 -9.33
N ALA A 27 0.12 10.95 -8.12
CA ALA A 27 -0.90 11.65 -7.34
C ALA A 27 -0.44 13.07 -6.96
N THR A 28 -1.34 14.04 -7.03
CA THR A 28 -1.12 15.44 -6.63
C THR A 28 -1.35 15.68 -5.14
N VAL A 29 -2.22 14.88 -4.52
CA VAL A 29 -2.40 14.79 -3.07
C VAL A 29 -2.03 13.38 -2.66
N VAL A 30 -1.21 13.25 -1.62
CA VAL A 30 -0.79 11.96 -1.09
C VAL A 30 -0.57 12.06 0.42
N THR A 31 -1.28 11.24 1.18
CA THR A 31 -1.06 11.06 2.62
C THR A 31 -1.55 9.69 3.03
N GLY A 32 -0.93 9.10 4.05
CA GLY A 32 -1.36 7.79 4.53
C GLY A 32 -0.41 7.19 5.54
N LEU A 33 -0.91 6.16 6.21
CA LEU A 33 -0.17 5.35 7.17
C LEU A 33 -0.31 3.87 6.81
N LEU A 34 0.79 3.15 6.94
CA LEU A 34 0.86 1.71 6.84
C LEU A 34 1.61 1.16 8.05
N MET A 35 1.03 0.16 8.70
CA MET A 35 1.61 -0.50 9.85
C MET A 35 1.74 -2.00 9.56
N TYR A 36 2.90 -2.56 9.85
CA TYR A 36 3.14 -4.00 9.87
C TYR A 36 3.64 -4.41 11.25
N THR A 37 3.01 -5.42 11.84
CA THR A 37 3.40 -5.94 13.15
C THR A 37 4.23 -7.22 13.02
N PRO A 38 5.12 -7.53 13.98
CA PRO A 38 5.92 -8.77 13.95
C PRO A 38 5.11 -10.08 13.92
N ASN A 39 3.84 -10.04 14.31
CA ASN A 39 2.94 -11.20 14.38
C ASN A 39 1.99 -11.32 13.18
N GLY A 40 2.31 -10.67 12.05
CA GLY A 40 1.61 -10.89 10.78
C GLY A 40 0.31 -10.10 10.62
N TRP A 41 0.12 -9.01 11.37
CA TRP A 41 -1.01 -8.09 11.20
C TRP A 41 -0.60 -6.81 10.52
N MET A 42 -1.51 -6.24 9.75
CA MET A 42 -1.29 -4.98 9.08
C MET A 42 -2.54 -4.10 9.04
N SER A 43 -2.31 -2.81 8.87
CA SER A 43 -3.34 -1.81 8.60
C SER A 43 -2.79 -0.74 7.67
N GLU A 44 -3.60 -0.34 6.70
CA GLU A 44 -3.30 0.71 5.74
C GLU A 44 -4.47 1.68 5.66
N ALA A 45 -4.15 2.97 5.68
CA ALA A 45 -5.09 4.04 5.42
C ALA A 45 -4.39 5.09 4.57
N PHE A 46 -4.96 5.48 3.44
CA PHE A 46 -4.40 6.58 2.64
C PHE A 46 -5.50 7.37 1.93
N GLU A 47 -5.12 8.59 1.58
CA GLU A 47 -5.88 9.51 0.75
C GLU A 47 -5.00 9.94 -0.43
N ILE A 48 -5.57 9.86 -1.64
CA ILE A 48 -4.92 10.33 -2.85
C ILE A 48 -5.83 11.13 -3.75
N GLN A 49 -5.25 12.02 -4.55
CA GLN A 49 -5.92 12.65 -5.69
C GLN A 49 -5.03 12.54 -6.92
N LEU A 50 -5.59 12.01 -8.02
CA LEU A 50 -4.87 11.92 -9.30
C LEU A 50 -5.02 13.22 -10.11
N PRO A 51 -4.04 13.57 -10.96
CA PRO A 51 -4.12 14.76 -11.81
C PRO A 51 -5.37 14.73 -12.70
N GLY A 52 -6.02 15.88 -12.85
CA GLY A 52 -7.21 16.02 -13.71
C GLY A 52 -8.48 15.36 -13.16
N SER A 53 -8.45 14.82 -11.94
CA SER A 53 -9.65 14.33 -11.27
C SER A 53 -10.50 15.49 -10.75
N GLU A 54 -11.67 15.69 -11.34
CA GLU A 54 -12.72 16.59 -10.82
C GLU A 54 -13.43 16.03 -9.58
N LEU A 55 -13.16 14.76 -9.23
CA LEU A 55 -13.68 14.13 -8.02
C LEU A 55 -12.83 14.48 -6.79
N ALA A 56 -13.49 14.44 -5.62
CA ALA A 56 -12.83 14.51 -4.33
C ALA A 56 -11.76 13.41 -4.18
N ALA A 57 -10.80 13.63 -3.26
CA ALA A 57 -9.75 12.67 -2.99
C ALA A 57 -10.33 11.28 -2.65
N THR A 58 -9.68 10.25 -3.21
CA THR A 58 -10.02 8.86 -2.93
C THR A 58 -9.44 8.46 -1.59
N HIS A 59 -10.28 7.89 -0.74
CA HIS A 59 -9.89 7.37 0.57
C HIS A 59 -9.92 5.84 0.53
N MET A 60 -8.84 5.20 0.94
CA MET A 60 -8.75 3.74 1.06
C MET A 60 -8.31 3.38 2.46
N PHE A 61 -9.04 2.44 3.06
CA PHE A 61 -8.70 1.89 4.37
C PHE A 61 -8.92 0.39 4.34
N TYR A 62 -7.94 -0.34 4.87
CA TYR A 62 -8.09 -1.76 5.11
C TYR A 62 -7.13 -2.26 6.18
N SER A 63 -7.54 -3.34 6.84
CA SER A 63 -6.75 -4.00 7.87
C SER A 63 -6.93 -5.49 7.76
N GLY A 64 -5.89 -6.24 8.10
CA GLY A 64 -5.92 -7.69 7.99
C GLY A 64 -4.60 -8.32 8.37
N THR A 65 -4.33 -9.46 7.74
CA THR A 65 -3.08 -10.20 7.93
C THR A 65 -2.16 -10.04 6.73
N TYR A 66 -0.89 -10.37 6.90
CA TYR A 66 0.05 -10.43 5.80
C TYR A 66 1.02 -11.59 5.96
N VAL A 67 1.54 -12.05 4.83
CA VAL A 67 2.65 -12.99 4.75
C VAL A 67 3.71 -12.47 3.80
N ILE A 68 4.96 -12.88 4.01
CA ILE A 68 6.10 -12.49 3.17
C ILE A 68 6.75 -13.74 2.62
N ASP A 69 6.96 -13.75 1.31
CA ASP A 69 7.71 -14.77 0.59
C ASP A 69 8.66 -14.09 -0.42
N GLY A 70 9.97 -14.21 -0.16
CA GLY A 70 11.01 -13.52 -0.92
C GLY A 70 10.78 -11.99 -0.98
N SER A 71 10.61 -11.46 -2.18
CA SER A 71 10.34 -10.04 -2.47
C SER A 71 8.85 -9.70 -2.55
N THR A 72 7.98 -10.62 -2.13
CA THR A 72 6.52 -10.45 -2.20
C THR A 72 5.94 -10.35 -0.81
N VAL A 73 5.13 -9.31 -0.57
CA VAL A 73 4.22 -9.24 0.58
C VAL A 73 2.80 -9.42 0.08
N THR A 74 2.06 -10.35 0.69
CA THR A 74 0.66 -10.60 0.36
C THR A 74 -0.21 -10.13 1.50
N HIS A 75 -1.06 -9.13 1.25
CA HIS A 75 -2.08 -8.68 2.20
C HIS A 75 -3.33 -9.54 2.06
N GLN A 76 -3.95 -9.86 3.19
CA GLN A 76 -5.26 -10.52 3.26
C GLN A 76 -6.20 -9.66 4.12
N PRO A 77 -7.00 -8.78 3.48
CA PRO A 77 -7.89 -7.89 4.21
C PRO A 77 -8.96 -8.65 4.98
N ARG A 78 -9.21 -8.23 6.22
CA ARG A 78 -10.38 -8.62 7.03
C ARG A 78 -11.42 -7.51 7.08
N ILE A 79 -10.99 -6.27 6.90
CA ILE A 79 -11.80 -5.06 6.75
C ILE A 79 -11.23 -4.32 5.55
N HIS A 80 -12.09 -3.80 4.67
CA HIS A 80 -11.67 -3.05 3.48
C HIS A 80 -12.78 -2.09 3.03
N THR A 81 -12.43 -0.91 2.50
CA THR A 81 -13.41 0.07 1.97
C THR A 81 -14.18 -0.44 0.75
N ASN A 82 -13.55 -1.27 -0.07
CA ASN A 82 -14.21 -2.16 -1.04
C ASN A 82 -14.46 -3.56 -0.42
N PRO A 83 -15.70 -3.94 -0.09
CA PRO A 83 -16.01 -5.24 0.52
C PRO A 83 -15.59 -6.46 -0.31
N GLU A 84 -15.48 -6.34 -1.64
CA GLU A 84 -15.08 -7.46 -2.52
C GLU A 84 -13.64 -7.93 -2.30
N MET A 85 -12.81 -7.09 -1.67
CA MET A 85 -11.41 -7.41 -1.38
C MET A 85 -11.22 -8.17 -0.06
N VAL A 86 -12.28 -8.30 0.76
CA VAL A 86 -12.18 -9.04 2.03
C VAL A 86 -11.94 -10.52 1.74
N GLY A 87 -10.91 -11.08 2.37
CA GLY A 87 -10.49 -12.47 2.20
C GLY A 87 -9.71 -12.77 0.92
N GLN A 88 -9.49 -11.77 0.06
CA GLN A 88 -8.68 -11.95 -1.15
C GLN A 88 -7.19 -11.85 -0.84
N ASP A 89 -6.39 -12.61 -1.59
CA ASP A 89 -4.95 -12.45 -1.61
C ASP A 89 -4.57 -11.27 -2.49
N LEU A 90 -3.90 -10.32 -1.88
CA LEU A 90 -3.48 -9.11 -2.53
C LEU A 90 -1.94 -9.05 -2.52
N PRO A 91 -1.26 -9.61 -3.55
CA PRO A 91 0.19 -9.63 -3.62
C PRO A 91 0.78 -8.27 -4.04
N ARG A 92 1.93 -7.92 -3.50
CA ARG A 92 2.72 -6.75 -3.88
C ARG A 92 4.19 -7.12 -3.92
N GLN A 93 4.87 -6.75 -4.99
CA GLN A 93 6.34 -6.74 -4.94
C GLN A 93 6.78 -5.59 -4.04
N PHE A 94 7.88 -5.79 -3.31
CA PHE A 94 8.47 -4.72 -2.53
C PHE A 94 9.97 -4.58 -2.75
N GLU A 95 10.43 -3.33 -2.68
CA GLU A 95 11.83 -2.95 -2.77
C GLU A 95 12.15 -2.07 -1.57
N THR A 96 13.20 -2.39 -0.81
CA THR A 96 13.64 -1.60 0.35
C THR A 96 14.84 -0.75 0.00
N ASP A 97 14.87 0.50 0.45
CA ASP A 97 15.99 1.44 0.31
C ASP A 97 16.13 2.28 1.59
N GLY A 98 17.01 1.83 2.49
CA GLY A 98 17.22 2.46 3.80
C GLY A 98 15.93 2.60 4.60
N ASP A 99 15.53 3.85 4.86
CA ASP A 99 14.31 4.21 5.59
C ASP A 99 13.06 4.27 4.70
N ARG A 100 13.14 3.77 3.46
CA ARG A 100 12.01 3.70 2.53
C ARG A 100 11.76 2.28 2.04
N PHE A 101 10.52 2.02 1.67
CA PHE A 101 10.22 0.93 0.75
C PHE A 101 9.22 1.35 -0.30
N THR A 102 9.24 0.65 -1.43
CA THR A 102 8.23 0.75 -2.48
C THR A 102 7.38 -0.51 -2.45
N LEU A 103 6.05 -0.37 -2.47
CA LEU A 103 5.14 -1.44 -2.88
C LEU A 103 4.74 -1.25 -4.33
N ILE A 104 4.76 -2.33 -5.09
CA ILE A 104 4.24 -2.39 -6.45
C ILE A 104 3.03 -3.32 -6.40
N ALA A 105 1.85 -2.71 -6.41
CA ALA A 105 0.58 -3.41 -6.50
C ALA A 105 0.25 -3.69 -7.98
N GLY A 106 -0.40 -4.82 -8.22
CA GLY A 106 -0.95 -5.19 -9.51
C GLY A 106 -2.35 -5.79 -9.34
N ASN A 107 -2.71 -6.69 -10.25
CA ASN A 107 -3.96 -7.43 -10.17
C ASN A 107 -4.15 -8.09 -8.79
N PRO A 108 -5.36 -8.06 -8.21
CA PRO A 108 -6.63 -7.64 -8.82
C PRO A 108 -7.00 -6.16 -8.65
N ILE A 109 -6.12 -5.31 -8.08
CA ILE A 109 -6.52 -3.96 -7.60
C ILE A 109 -6.06 -2.82 -8.53
N GLY A 110 -5.50 -3.20 -9.67
CA GLY A 110 -4.86 -2.30 -10.61
C GLY A 110 -3.39 -2.04 -10.27
N SER A 111 -2.67 -1.51 -11.25
CA SER A 111 -1.23 -1.23 -11.12
C SER A 111 -0.99 0.07 -10.37
N ALA A 112 -0.22 -0.01 -9.28
CA ALA A 112 0.18 1.15 -8.50
C ALA A 112 1.58 0.98 -7.94
N ARG A 113 2.33 2.08 -7.83
CA ARG A 113 3.62 2.15 -7.15
C ARG A 113 3.51 3.11 -5.98
N LEU A 114 3.70 2.61 -4.76
CA LEU A 114 3.55 3.36 -3.52
C LEU A 114 4.91 3.42 -2.82
N VAL A 115 5.42 4.63 -2.57
CA VAL A 115 6.66 4.83 -1.82
C VAL A 115 6.32 5.25 -0.41
N TRP A 116 6.86 4.50 0.54
CA TRP A 116 6.64 4.65 1.96
C TRP A 116 7.95 5.02 2.65
N GLU A 117 7.88 5.91 3.63
CA GLU A 117 9.01 6.32 4.46
C GLU A 117 8.74 5.94 5.92
N ARG A 118 9.76 5.43 6.60
CA ARG A 118 9.64 4.98 7.99
C ARG A 118 9.33 6.17 8.90
N VAL A 119 8.40 6.00 9.81
CA VAL A 119 8.18 6.97 10.90
C VAL A 119 9.27 6.71 11.94
N LEU A 120 10.23 7.62 12.02
CA LEU A 120 11.28 7.59 13.03
C LEU A 120 10.69 8.12 14.35
N SER A 121 10.87 7.36 15.43
CA SER A 121 10.55 7.74 16.81
C SER A 121 11.76 8.33 17.51
#